data_AF-A0A178ILP8-F1
#
_entry.id   AF-A0A178ILP8-F1
#
_cell.length_a   1.000
_cell.length_b   1.000
_cell.length_c   1.000
_cell.angle_alpha   90.00
_cell.angle_beta   90.00
_cell.angle_gamma   90.00
#
_symmetry.space_group_name_H-M   'P 1'
#
loop_
_entity.id
_entity.type
_entity.pdbx_description
1 polymer ?
#
loop_
_entity_poly.entity_id
_entity_poly.type
_entity_poly.pdbx_seq_one_letter_code
_entity_poly.pdbx_strand_id
1 'polypeptide(L)'
;MALPESEYRPDFPLVTRATLIADAVLVPAFFAFMYWLVSGHVPSSETRFVVLWGAAGAACLTGVFWLALQMLRVMWRAQRNASKKQR
;
A
#
# COMPACT_ATOMS: atom_id res chain seq x y z
N MET A 1 16.44 20.08 -14.11
CA MET A 1 15.91 21.33 -13.54
C MET A 1 15.73 21.14 -12.05
N ALA A 2 16.83 21.25 -11.29
CA ALA A 2 16.84 21.11 -9.84
C ALA A 2 16.38 22.45 -9.24
N LEU A 3 15.25 22.44 -8.53
CA LEU A 3 14.80 23.59 -7.76
C LEU A 3 15.59 23.66 -6.45
N PRO A 4 15.87 24.86 -5.90
CA PRO A 4 16.56 25.00 -4.62
C PRO A 4 15.81 24.24 -3.53
N GLU A 5 16.52 23.40 -2.76
CA GLU A 5 15.92 22.51 -1.72
C GLU A 5 15.05 23.23 -0.69
N SER A 6 15.17 24.56 -0.55
CA SER A 6 14.39 25.37 0.39
C SER A 6 12.89 25.46 0.07
N GLU A 7 12.47 25.06 -1.13
CA GLU A 7 11.07 25.15 -1.60
C GLU A 7 10.44 23.78 -1.90
N TYR A 8 10.95 22.67 -1.36
CA TYR A 8 10.15 21.44 -1.26
C TYR A 8 9.21 21.54 -0.06
N ARG A 9 8.21 22.43 -0.16
CA ARG A 9 7.07 22.43 0.73
C ARG A 9 5.99 21.57 0.09
N PRO A 10 5.64 20.40 0.62
CA PRO A 10 4.46 19.69 0.13
C PRO A 10 3.23 20.57 0.42
N ASP A 11 2.72 21.25 -0.61
CA ASP A 11 1.58 22.16 -0.50
C ASP A 11 0.27 21.45 -0.10
N PHE A 12 0.29 20.12 -0.08
CA PHE A 12 -0.88 19.28 0.15
C PHE A 12 -0.61 18.17 1.17
N PRO A 13 -1.55 17.91 2.09
CA PRO A 13 -1.43 16.79 3.02
C PRO A 13 -1.42 15.46 2.25
N LEU A 14 -0.40 14.63 2.52
CA LEU A 14 -0.26 13.31 1.90
C LEU A 14 -1.36 12.36 2.38
N VAL A 15 -1.73 12.49 3.67
CA VAL A 15 -2.76 11.70 4.32
C VAL A 15 -4.04 12.53 4.47
N THR A 16 -5.12 12.06 3.86
CA THR A 16 -6.48 12.61 4.02
C THR A 16 -7.37 11.55 4.65
N ARG A 17 -8.50 11.95 5.27
CA ARG A 17 -9.45 10.99 5.86
C ARG A 17 -9.95 9.98 4.83
N ALA A 18 -10.19 10.43 3.59
CA ALA A 18 -10.62 9.56 2.50
C ALA A 18 -9.56 8.51 2.12
N THR A 19 -8.29 8.93 2.00
CA THR A 19 -7.21 7.98 1.70
C THR A 19 -7.01 6.99 2.84
N LEU A 20 -7.15 7.43 4.09
CA LEU A 20 -7.02 6.59 5.28
C LEU A 20 -8.12 5.52 5.34
N ILE A 21 -9.37 5.87 4.99
CA ILE A 21 -10.48 4.90 4.92
C ILE A 21 -10.23 3.89 3.79
N ALA A 22 -9.82 4.35 2.60
CA ALA A 22 -9.51 3.46 1.49
C ALA A 22 -8.42 2.45 1.89
N ASP A 23 -7.38 2.95 2.53
CA ASP A 23 -6.30 2.18 3.11
C ASP A 23 -6.75 1.16 4.17
N ALA A 24 -7.62 1.59 5.09
CA ALA A 24 -8.17 0.75 6.14
C ALA A 24 -9.07 -0.39 5.62
N VAL A 25 -9.55 -0.31 4.38
CA VAL A 25 -10.34 -1.37 3.74
C VAL A 25 -9.47 -2.24 2.83
N LEU A 26 -8.66 -1.62 1.97
CA LEU A 26 -7.91 -2.32 0.93
C LEU A 26 -6.80 -3.22 1.51
N VAL A 27 -6.14 -2.77 2.58
CA VAL A 27 -5.07 -3.54 3.25
C VAL A 27 -5.56 -4.81 3.92
N PRO A 28 -6.54 -4.77 4.85
CA PRO A 28 -6.98 -5.99 5.49
C PRO A 28 -7.67 -6.94 4.50
N ALA A 29 -8.37 -6.42 3.49
CA ALA A 29 -8.93 -7.25 2.42
C ALA A 29 -7.82 -8.00 1.64
N PHE A 30 -6.75 -7.29 1.26
CA PHE A 30 -5.62 -7.90 0.58
C PHE A 30 -4.87 -8.90 1.48
N PHE A 31 -4.71 -8.59 2.77
CA PHE A 31 -4.10 -9.50 3.74
C PHE A 31 -4.89 -10.81 3.87
N ALA A 32 -6.21 -10.74 4.02
CA ALA A 32 -7.06 -11.93 4.13
C ALA A 32 -6.95 -12.79 2.87
N PHE A 33 -6.97 -12.16 1.69
CA PHE A 33 -6.81 -12.86 0.41
C PHE A 33 -5.44 -13.54 0.29
N MET A 34 -4.36 -12.83 0.62
CA MET A 34 -3.00 -13.39 0.58
C MET A 34 -2.78 -14.49 1.61
N TYR A 35 -3.32 -14.33 2.83
CA TYR A 35 -3.23 -15.35 3.86
C TYR A 35 -3.94 -16.64 3.45
N TRP A 36 -5.13 -16.52 2.87
CA TRP A 36 -5.86 -17.68 2.33
C TRP A 36 -5.07 -18.39 1.22
N LEU A 37 -4.43 -17.62 0.33
CA LEU A 37 -3.61 -18.18 -0.74
C LEU A 37 -2.35 -18.89 -0.20
N VAL A 38 -1.60 -18.23 0.69
CA VAL A 38 -0.31 -18.74 1.20
C VAL A 38 -0.53 -19.91 2.15
N SER A 39 -1.56 -19.88 3.00
CA SER A 39 -1.85 -20.99 3.93
C SER A 39 -2.15 -22.31 3.22
N GLY A 40 -2.73 -22.27 2.00
CA GLY A 40 -2.92 -23.46 1.16
C GLY A 40 -1.63 -24.07 0.60
N HIS A 41 -0.53 -23.30 0.56
CA HIS A 41 0.76 -23.74 0.04
C HIS A 41 1.74 -24.24 1.10
N VAL A 42 1.43 -24.11 2.40
CA VAL A 42 2.33 -24.58 3.46
C VAL A 42 2.10 -26.07 3.69
N PRO A 43 3.07 -26.96 3.35
CA PRO A 43 2.90 -28.42 3.43
C PRO A 43 3.04 -28.98 4.87
N SER A 44 2.65 -28.21 5.89
CA SER A 44 2.80 -28.61 7.30
C SER A 44 1.48 -29.15 7.84
N SER A 45 1.51 -30.33 8.49
CA SER A 45 0.35 -30.90 9.17
C SER A 45 0.01 -30.18 10.48
N GLU A 46 0.94 -29.39 11.02
CA GLU A 46 0.73 -28.68 12.28
C GLU A 46 0.20 -27.25 12.07
N THR A 47 -0.94 -26.99 12.68
CA THR A 47 -1.74 -25.77 12.50
C THR A 47 -0.97 -24.53 12.97
N ARG A 48 -0.13 -24.66 14.01
CA ARG A 48 0.68 -23.54 14.53
C ARG A 48 1.68 -23.00 13.50
N PHE A 49 2.31 -23.88 12.74
CA PHE A 49 3.28 -23.47 11.73
C PHE A 49 2.60 -22.88 10.50
N VAL A 50 1.45 -23.43 10.09
CA VAL A 50 0.66 -22.85 8.98
C VAL A 50 0.23 -21.43 9.29
N VAL A 51 -0.23 -21.16 10.53
CA VAL A 51 -0.63 -19.81 10.93
C VAL A 51 0.57 -18.87 10.99
N LEU A 52 1.67 -19.28 11.65
CA LEU A 52 2.85 -18.42 11.81
C LEU A 52 3.46 -18.04 10.45
N TRP A 53 3.72 -19.04 9.59
CA TRP A 53 4.37 -18.83 8.29
C TRP A 53 3.42 -18.21 7.26
N GLY A 54 2.15 -18.63 7.26
CA GLY A 54 1.12 -18.04 6.41
C GLY A 54 0.89 -16.57 6.74
N ALA A 55 0.81 -16.21 8.01
CA ALA A 55 0.63 -14.83 8.44
C ALA A 55 1.88 -13.99 8.17
N ALA A 56 3.09 -14.50 8.43
CA ALA A 56 4.33 -13.79 8.14
C ALA A 56 4.49 -13.49 6.64
N GLY A 57 4.22 -14.47 5.78
CA GLY A 57 4.25 -14.29 4.32
C GLY A 57 3.17 -13.33 3.82
N ALA A 58 1.94 -13.48 4.29
CA ALA A 58 0.85 -12.56 3.91
C ALA A 58 1.11 -11.12 4.40
N ALA A 59 1.66 -10.96 5.60
CA ALA A 59 1.99 -9.65 6.17
C ALA A 59 3.06 -8.92 5.36
N CYS A 60 4.10 -9.62 4.89
CA CYS A 60 5.14 -8.97 4.10
C CYS A 60 4.62 -8.49 2.73
N LEU A 61 3.83 -9.30 2.03
CA LEU A 61 3.21 -8.94 0.75
C LEU A 61 2.23 -7.77 0.92
N THR A 62 1.45 -7.81 2.01
CA THR A 62 0.53 -6.72 2.35
C THR A 62 1.27 -5.42 2.67
N GLY A 63 2.41 -5.49 3.37
CA GLY A 63 3.25 -4.32 3.63
C GLY A 63 3.79 -3.70 2.35
N VAL A 64 4.26 -4.51 1.40
CA VAL A 64 4.70 -4.02 0.08
C VAL A 64 3.54 -3.40 -0.71
N PHE A 65 2.37 -4.05 -0.69
CA PHE A 65 1.15 -3.52 -1.30
C PHE A 65 0.77 -2.14 -0.74
N TRP A 66 0.85 -1.97 0.58
CA TRP A 66 0.63 -0.68 1.22
C TRP A 66 1.61 0.42 0.76
N LEU A 67 2.89 0.09 0.64
CA LEU A 67 3.90 1.03 0.13
C LEU A 67 3.62 1.40 -1.33
N ALA A 68 3.23 0.42 -2.16
CA ALA A 68 2.86 0.65 -3.55
C ALA A 68 1.63 1.58 -3.67
N LEU A 69 0.63 1.42 -2.80
CA LEU A 69 -0.53 2.32 -2.76
C LEU A 69 -0.14 3.77 -2.44
N GLN A 70 0.83 3.99 -1.55
CA GLN A 70 1.32 5.33 -1.26
C GLN A 70 1.99 5.96 -2.48
N MET A 71 2.83 5.21 -3.20
CA MET A 71 3.48 5.70 -4.43
C MET A 71 2.48 5.93 -5.57
N LEU A 72 1.48 5.06 -5.71
CA LEU A 72 0.41 5.21 -6.70
C LEU A 72 -0.36 6.53 -6.49
N ARG A 73 -0.66 6.88 -5.25
CA ARG A 73 -1.35 8.15 -4.93
C ARG A 73 -0.51 9.35 -5.30
N VAL A 74 0.79 9.32 -4.99
CA VAL A 74 1.71 10.40 -5.35
C VAL A 74 1.72 10.61 -6.86
N MET A 75 1.84 9.52 -7.63
CA MET A 75 1.83 9.59 -9.09
C MET A 75 0.49 10.07 -9.64
N TRP A 76 -0.64 9.54 -9.17
CA TRP A 76 -1.97 9.99 -9.63
C TRP A 76 -2.24 11.46 -9.35
N ARG A 77 -1.77 11.98 -8.21
CA ARG A 77 -1.88 13.41 -7.90
C ARG A 77 -0.99 14.25 -8.83
N ALA A 78 0.25 13.82 -9.09
CA ALA A 78 1.14 14.50 -10.02
C ALA A 78 0.54 14.57 -11.43
N GLN A 79 0.02 13.45 -11.93
CA GLN A 79 -0.65 13.39 -13.24
C GLN A 79 -1.89 14.29 -13.28
N ARG A 80 -2.76 14.23 -12.25
CA ARG A 80 -3.96 15.06 -12.18
C ARG A 80 -3.65 16.56 -12.17
N ASN A 81 -2.57 16.97 -11.51
CA ASN A 81 -2.15 18.37 -11.47
C ASN A 81 -1.54 18.82 -12.81
N ALA A 82 -0.77 17.95 -13.48
CA ALA A 82 -0.25 18.21 -14.82
C ALA A 82 -1.38 18.41 -15.84
N SER A 83 -2.41 17.56 -15.83
CA SER A 83 -3.57 17.69 -16.72
C SER A 83 -4.36 18.98 -16.51
N LYS A 84 -4.42 19.51 -15.28
CA LYS A 84 -5.08 20.79 -14.98
C LYS A 84 -4.31 22.01 -15.46
N LYS A 85 -2.99 21.91 -15.59
CA LYS A 85 -2.12 23.02 -16.04
C LYS A 85 -2.13 23.20 -17.56
N GLN A 86 -2.53 22.18 -18.30
CA GLN A 86 -2.61 22.18 -19.77
C GLN A 86 -3.96 22.71 -20.31
N ARG A 87 -4.96 22.90 -19.45
CA ARG A 87 -6.25 23.50 -19.81
C ARG A 87 -6.33 24.93 -19.28
#